data_AF-A0AAN6VVB6-F1
#
_entry.id   AF-A0AAN6VVB6-F1
#
_cell.length_a   1.000
_cell.length_b   1.000
_cell.length_c   1.000
_cell.angle_alpha   90.00
_cell.angle_beta   90.00
_cell.angle_gamma   90.00
#
_symmetry.space_group_name_H-M   'P 1'
#
loop_
_entity.id
_entity.type
_entity.pdbx_description
1 polymer ?
#
loop_
_entity_poly.entity_id
_entity_poly.type
_entity_poly.pdbx_seq_one_letter_code
_entity_poly.pdbx_strand_id
1 'polypeptide(L)'
;MTHQLDDLPDDIFFLVFASLESTRDLWALSVSCRRLRHLVSNDGWRIFVRNKFPSLSIPAPATGCHTWQQLVESTTWQSRCWDKRSLQFQALLPHVEYRSNRRPQGRGKGLFMSVVDAHSDPASQEELVVWGAGEDIVARYRERQGRGRVSKTSWHKLSGKELGLSGGYDDVKTIKVVNHASGRAIITGRHNGQLSLLSAEPERFGERIAQFGPAVESSANSQQLSEQETISSLDILDSGNRRLLVAAGKSSLKIYGLPEDGAVEMAPVTTYDLKESVLASDSARLGNAKWMENGESIALASVGSNQPLSYLALTPSGWSHHAAAKSERVEKEFSIKYDRTICPNSLEPVHLHSGAKRGTSLLLSSWKDGTIRLQDLRTPSAFDAVYQDNVDPWSNAESLMAYGTERFVAGGADGLTIQVFDFRWTKDYYHTAGLPCLARSPFPRPHQPFSKPPNPAPEDRARCDHVKGLSCSWHGLSKALYYRPNAKYFLSESMRSFRASSVWSLARASDISPNFYIGVSGGVIEATLEETPDTYPPETTTADPNFGFDDWRAAAPPDSGYKARPLMPALMETGDGYSFKGNDRSILLPALSRYQGPRELAASQCRLNKHHRLDGGYQEEVDFADSVN
;
A
#
# COMPACT_ATOMS: atom_id res chain seq x y z
N MET A 1 -28.87 46.17 8.90
CA MET A 1 -27.73 46.06 7.97
C MET A 1 -27.70 44.64 7.47
N THR A 2 -27.91 44.42 6.17
CA THR A 2 -27.73 43.10 5.55
C THR A 2 -26.24 42.95 5.25
N HIS A 3 -25.50 42.26 6.12
CA HIS A 3 -24.12 41.89 5.81
C HIS A 3 -24.13 40.95 4.61
N GLN A 4 -23.46 41.32 3.51
CA GLN A 4 -23.31 40.42 2.38
C GLN A 4 -22.18 39.46 2.68
N LEU A 5 -22.29 38.21 2.20
CA LEU A 5 -21.23 37.21 2.35
C LEU A 5 -19.89 37.76 1.81
N ASP A 6 -19.96 38.51 0.71
CA ASP A 6 -18.84 39.16 0.04
C ASP A 6 -18.14 40.26 0.85
N ASP A 7 -18.66 40.65 2.03
CA ASP A 7 -18.03 41.63 2.92
C ASP A 7 -17.09 40.99 3.95
N LEU A 8 -17.10 39.65 4.08
CA LEU A 8 -16.26 38.95 5.05
C LEU A 8 -14.76 39.07 4.70
N PRO A 9 -13.85 39.14 5.70
CA PRO A 9 -12.41 39.05 5.47
C PRO A 9 -11.98 37.70 4.90
N ASP A 10 -10.87 37.67 4.16
CA ASP A 10 -10.33 36.43 3.55
C ASP A 10 -10.01 35.35 4.59
N ASP A 11 -9.50 35.73 5.76
CA ASP A 11 -9.19 34.80 6.85
C ASP A 11 -10.44 34.02 7.33
N ILE A 12 -11.60 34.69 7.34
CA ILE A 12 -12.87 34.04 7.69
C ILE A 12 -13.28 33.07 6.59
N PHE A 13 -13.09 33.42 5.32
CA PHE A 13 -13.34 32.48 4.22
C PHE A 13 -12.42 31.27 4.28
N PHE A 14 -11.16 31.42 4.69
CA PHE A 14 -10.24 30.29 4.86
C PHE A 14 -10.71 29.32 5.95
N LEU A 15 -11.25 29.82 7.06
CA LEU A 15 -11.89 28.99 8.09
C LEU A 15 -13.14 28.29 7.56
N VAL A 16 -13.95 28.98 6.76
CA VAL A 16 -15.11 28.38 6.08
C VAL A 16 -14.66 27.26 5.15
N PHE A 17 -13.68 27.49 4.27
CA PHE A 17 -13.17 26.48 3.32
C PHE A 17 -12.63 25.24 4.03
N ALA A 18 -11.92 25.41 5.15
CA ALA A 18 -11.42 24.30 5.96
C ALA A 18 -12.54 23.45 6.58
N SER A 19 -13.69 24.08 6.86
CA SER A 19 -14.84 23.44 7.53
C SER A 19 -15.78 22.70 6.57
N LEU A 20 -15.75 23.00 5.26
CA LEU A 20 -16.63 22.35 4.28
C LEU A 20 -16.33 20.85 4.18
N GLU A 21 -17.37 20.01 4.24
CA GLU A 21 -17.21 18.55 4.21
C GLU A 21 -16.92 17.99 2.82
N SER A 22 -17.41 18.65 1.76
CA SER A 22 -17.32 18.13 0.39
C SER A 22 -16.77 19.14 -0.61
N THR A 23 -16.17 18.62 -1.68
CA THR A 23 -15.71 19.42 -2.82
C THR A 23 -16.86 20.08 -3.56
N ARG A 24 -18.03 19.45 -3.54
CA ARG A 24 -19.27 19.99 -4.11
C ARG A 24 -19.65 21.30 -3.45
N ASP A 25 -19.56 21.38 -2.12
CA ASP A 25 -19.91 22.58 -1.36
C ASP A 25 -18.92 23.72 -1.64
N LEU A 26 -17.62 23.39 -1.68
CA LEU A 26 -16.56 24.35 -2.02
C LEU A 26 -16.72 24.88 -3.45
N TRP A 27 -17.04 24.00 -4.40
CA TRP A 27 -17.32 24.39 -5.77
C TRP A 27 -18.58 25.26 -5.87
N ALA A 28 -19.66 24.90 -5.19
CA ALA A 28 -20.90 25.68 -5.15
C ALA A 28 -20.68 27.08 -4.57
N LEU A 29 -19.84 27.19 -3.53
CA LEU A 29 -19.42 28.47 -2.98
C LEU A 29 -18.60 29.28 -4.00
N SER A 30 -17.68 28.64 -4.73
CA SER A 30 -16.85 29.30 -5.74
C SER A 30 -17.65 29.90 -6.90
N VAL A 31 -18.81 29.33 -7.24
CA VAL A 31 -19.64 29.82 -8.35
C VAL A 31 -20.63 30.91 -7.95
N SER A 32 -20.71 31.24 -6.65
CA SER A 32 -21.68 32.23 -6.14
C SER A 32 -21.29 33.68 -6.47
N CYS A 33 -19.99 34.03 -6.43
CA CYS A 33 -19.50 35.37 -6.78
C CYS A 33 -18.06 35.34 -7.33
N ARG A 34 -17.62 36.45 -7.95
CA ARG A 34 -16.27 36.56 -8.53
C ARG A 34 -15.14 36.53 -7.48
N ARG A 35 -15.35 37.15 -6.31
CA ARG A 35 -14.37 37.18 -5.23
C ARG A 35 -14.13 35.77 -4.68
N LEU A 36 -15.19 35.03 -4.37
CA LEU A 36 -15.11 33.66 -3.90
C LEU A 36 -14.49 32.73 -4.95
N ARG A 37 -14.83 32.90 -6.22
CA ARG A 37 -14.16 32.17 -7.30
C ARG A 37 -12.64 32.35 -7.26
N HIS A 38 -12.18 33.59 -7.13
CA HIS A 38 -10.76 33.92 -7.05
C HIS A 38 -10.09 33.32 -5.80
N LEU A 39 -10.72 33.47 -4.63
CA LEU A 39 -10.20 32.90 -3.37
C LEU A 39 -10.12 31.37 -3.40
N VAL A 40 -11.13 30.69 -3.96
CA VAL A 40 -11.13 29.23 -4.07
C VAL A 40 -10.05 28.75 -5.03
N SER A 41 -9.89 29.43 -6.17
CA SER A 41 -8.84 29.11 -7.15
C SER A 41 -7.42 29.31 -6.60
N ASN A 42 -7.19 30.33 -5.78
CA ASN A 42 -5.86 30.61 -5.22
C ASN A 42 -5.54 29.72 -4.02
N ASP A 43 -6.46 29.61 -3.07
CA ASP A 43 -6.18 29.00 -1.75
C ASP A 43 -7.24 28.00 -1.30
N GLY A 44 -8.50 28.13 -1.71
CA GLY A 44 -9.56 27.25 -1.22
C GLY A 44 -9.30 25.77 -1.52
N TRP A 45 -8.83 25.42 -2.72
CA TRP A 45 -8.46 24.03 -3.03
C TRP A 45 -7.28 23.53 -2.19
N ARG A 46 -6.26 24.36 -1.98
CA ARG A 46 -5.10 24.05 -1.14
C ARG A 46 -5.53 23.76 0.30
N ILE A 47 -6.33 24.65 0.87
CA ILE A 47 -6.88 24.55 2.22
C ILE A 47 -7.71 23.27 2.34
N PHE A 48 -8.57 22.98 1.36
CA PHE A 48 -9.38 21.77 1.36
C PHE A 48 -8.51 20.51 1.39
N VAL A 49 -7.54 20.37 0.49
CA VAL A 49 -6.67 19.18 0.42
C VAL A 49 -5.93 18.96 1.75
N ARG A 50 -5.32 20.01 2.28
CA ARG A 50 -4.51 19.91 3.49
C ARG A 50 -5.34 19.56 4.73
N ASN A 51 -6.60 19.98 4.79
CA ASN A 51 -7.49 19.66 5.90
C ASN A 51 -8.20 18.31 5.73
N LYS A 52 -8.50 17.89 4.49
CA LYS A 52 -9.29 16.68 4.22
C LYS A 52 -8.47 15.43 3.98
N PHE A 53 -7.19 15.59 3.65
CA PHE A 53 -6.24 14.49 3.43
C PHE A 53 -4.90 14.73 4.16
N PRO A 54 -4.90 15.03 5.48
CA PRO A 54 -3.68 15.38 6.20
C PRO A 54 -2.70 14.23 6.37
N SER A 55 -3.18 12.99 6.27
CA SER A 55 -2.40 11.77 6.42
C SER A 55 -1.64 11.37 5.16
N LEU A 56 -1.98 11.94 4.00
CA LEU A 56 -1.37 11.61 2.70
C LEU A 56 -0.20 12.55 2.39
N SER A 57 0.91 12.00 1.90
CA SER A 57 2.08 12.76 1.43
C SER A 57 1.80 13.46 0.09
N ILE A 58 1.09 14.59 0.16
CA ILE A 58 0.67 15.32 -1.04
C ILE A 58 1.73 16.35 -1.46
N PRO A 59 2.29 16.21 -2.68
CA PRO A 59 3.31 17.11 -3.22
C PRO A 59 2.70 18.49 -3.49
N ALA A 60 3.38 19.54 -3.02
CA ALA A 60 2.98 20.90 -3.37
C ALA A 60 3.16 21.12 -4.89
N PRO A 61 2.22 21.81 -5.57
CA PRO A 61 2.34 22.15 -6.97
C PRO A 61 3.35 23.29 -7.19
N ALA A 62 4.62 23.04 -6.87
CA ALA A 62 5.70 24.02 -6.92
C ALA A 62 6.26 24.24 -8.35
N THR A 63 6.10 23.26 -9.24
CA THR A 63 6.66 23.25 -10.61
C THR A 63 5.63 23.61 -11.69
N GLY A 64 4.36 23.85 -11.32
CA GLY A 64 3.27 24.11 -12.27
C GLY A 64 2.75 22.89 -13.04
N CYS A 65 3.32 21.70 -12.82
CA CYS A 65 2.97 20.45 -13.52
C CYS A 65 1.61 19.86 -13.09
N HIS A 66 1.10 20.28 -11.94
CA HIS A 66 -0.25 20.00 -11.46
C HIS A 66 -0.78 21.19 -10.65
N THR A 67 -2.08 21.21 -10.41
CA THR A 67 -2.77 22.24 -9.63
C THR A 67 -3.38 21.65 -8.36
N TRP A 68 -3.68 22.51 -7.38
CA TRP A 68 -4.45 22.09 -6.21
C TRP A 68 -5.82 21.53 -6.59
N GLN A 69 -6.46 22.06 -7.63
CA GLN A 69 -7.74 21.52 -8.11
C GLN A 69 -7.58 20.08 -8.61
N GLN A 70 -6.54 19.79 -9.39
CA GLN A 70 -6.28 18.44 -9.88
C GLN A 70 -6.00 17.44 -8.75
N LEU A 71 -5.29 17.88 -7.71
CA LEU A 71 -5.08 17.08 -6.50
C LEU A 71 -6.40 16.78 -5.79
N VAL A 72 -7.26 17.79 -5.61
CA VAL A 72 -8.59 17.59 -5.01
C VAL A 72 -9.43 16.58 -5.81
N GLU A 73 -9.49 16.74 -7.12
CA GLU A 73 -10.23 15.85 -8.01
C GLU A 73 -9.73 14.41 -7.88
N SER A 74 -8.40 14.22 -7.84
CA SER A 74 -7.79 12.91 -7.71
C SER A 74 -7.97 12.29 -6.33
N THR A 75 -7.65 13.00 -5.24
CA THR A 75 -7.75 12.41 -3.89
C THR A 75 -9.20 12.10 -3.51
N THR A 76 -10.16 12.92 -3.94
CA THR A 76 -11.58 12.62 -3.74
C THR A 76 -12.08 11.48 -4.62
N TRP A 77 -11.59 11.36 -5.86
CA TRP A 77 -11.82 10.22 -6.73
C TRP A 77 -11.32 8.92 -6.10
N GLN A 78 -10.06 8.89 -5.69
CA GLN A 78 -9.44 7.73 -5.06
C GLN A 78 -10.14 7.35 -3.76
N SER A 79 -10.46 8.32 -2.90
CA SER A 79 -11.22 8.05 -1.66
C SER A 79 -12.55 7.37 -1.95
N ARG A 80 -13.26 7.78 -3.01
CA ARG A 80 -14.49 7.14 -3.45
C ARG A 80 -14.25 5.71 -3.95
N CYS A 81 -13.25 5.50 -4.81
CA CYS A 81 -12.90 4.16 -5.30
C CYS A 81 -12.60 3.20 -4.13
N TRP A 82 -11.78 3.64 -3.17
CA TRP A 82 -11.48 2.86 -1.98
C TRP A 82 -12.73 2.53 -1.17
N ASP A 83 -13.55 3.53 -0.84
CA ASP A 83 -14.77 3.34 -0.05
C ASP A 83 -15.76 2.38 -0.74
N LYS A 84 -15.83 2.43 -2.07
CA LYS A 84 -16.67 1.55 -2.89
C LYS A 84 -16.04 0.19 -3.20
N ARG A 85 -14.82 -0.09 -2.72
CA ARG A 85 -14.08 -1.35 -3.01
C ARG A 85 -13.78 -1.52 -4.50
N SER A 86 -13.64 -0.41 -5.21
CA SER A 86 -13.47 -0.30 -6.64
C SER A 86 -12.00 -0.45 -7.03
N LEU A 87 -11.56 -1.72 -7.11
CA LEU A 87 -10.19 -2.12 -7.42
C LEU A 87 -10.17 -3.14 -8.54
N GLN A 88 -9.29 -2.90 -9.51
CA GLN A 88 -9.10 -3.73 -10.70
C GLN A 88 -7.67 -4.25 -10.74
N PHE A 89 -7.46 -5.41 -11.37
CA PHE A 89 -6.19 -6.13 -11.29
C PHE A 89 -5.73 -6.59 -12.67
N GLN A 90 -4.44 -6.43 -12.96
CA GLN A 90 -3.79 -6.97 -14.15
C GLN A 90 -2.46 -7.64 -13.77
N ALA A 91 -2.30 -8.91 -14.16
CA ALA A 91 -1.06 -9.64 -13.97
C ALA A 91 -0.08 -9.35 -15.11
N LEU A 92 1.16 -9.06 -14.75
CA LEU A 92 2.33 -8.99 -15.61
C LEU A 92 3.17 -10.25 -15.38
N LEU A 93 3.11 -11.18 -16.33
CA LEU A 93 3.75 -12.50 -16.24
C LEU A 93 4.84 -12.62 -17.30
N PRO A 94 5.98 -13.26 -17.02
CA PRO A 94 7.01 -13.48 -18.02
C PRO A 94 6.50 -14.37 -19.17
N HIS A 95 7.07 -14.19 -20.36
CA HIS A 95 6.82 -15.06 -21.49
C HIS A 95 7.49 -16.41 -21.26
N VAL A 96 6.72 -17.39 -20.76
CA VAL A 96 7.20 -18.77 -20.64
C VAL A 96 6.88 -19.49 -21.96
N GLU A 97 7.89 -19.72 -22.78
CA GLU A 97 7.80 -20.65 -23.91
C GLU A 97 7.60 -22.07 -23.36
N TYR A 98 6.35 -22.48 -23.18
CA TYR A 98 6.05 -23.89 -22.99
C TYR A 98 6.38 -24.60 -24.30
N ARG A 99 7.54 -25.25 -24.39
CA ARG A 99 7.78 -26.29 -25.39
C ARG A 99 6.73 -27.38 -25.18
N SER A 100 5.65 -27.29 -25.94
CA SER A 100 4.55 -28.26 -26.00
C SER A 100 5.14 -29.62 -26.36
N ASN A 101 5.25 -30.52 -25.36
CA ASN A 101 5.26 -31.99 -25.47
C ASN A 101 6.04 -32.71 -24.35
N ARG A 102 6.57 -32.01 -23.34
CA ARG A 102 7.05 -32.69 -22.14
C ARG A 102 6.14 -32.38 -20.96
N ARG A 103 5.38 -33.40 -20.54
CA ARG A 103 4.84 -33.45 -19.16
C ARG A 103 5.99 -33.09 -18.22
N PRO A 104 5.80 -32.21 -17.22
CA PRO A 104 6.85 -31.89 -16.26
C PRO A 104 7.07 -33.09 -15.32
N GLN A 105 7.75 -34.12 -15.82
CA GLN A 105 8.40 -35.13 -15.02
C GLN A 105 9.81 -34.63 -14.74
N GLY A 106 10.01 -34.15 -13.51
CA GLY A 106 11.31 -33.67 -13.01
C GLY A 106 11.13 -32.43 -12.15
N ARG A 107 11.60 -32.49 -10.90
CA ARG A 107 11.65 -31.43 -9.88
C ARG A 107 11.56 -30.03 -10.49
N GLY A 108 10.42 -29.36 -10.26
CA GLY A 108 10.11 -28.06 -10.86
C GLY A 108 11.18 -27.03 -10.53
N LYS A 109 11.67 -26.32 -11.55
CA LYS A 109 12.27 -24.99 -11.33
C LYS A 109 11.22 -24.17 -10.58
N GLY A 110 11.48 -23.84 -9.32
CA GLY A 110 10.57 -23.03 -8.51
C GLY A 110 10.31 -21.69 -9.22
N LEU A 111 9.08 -21.19 -9.10
CA LEU A 111 8.80 -19.81 -9.52
C LEU A 111 9.60 -18.87 -8.61
N PHE A 112 10.24 -17.86 -9.19
CA PHE A 112 10.94 -16.83 -8.42
C PHE A 112 9.94 -16.02 -7.58
N MET A 113 10.40 -15.44 -6.48
CA MET A 113 9.59 -14.51 -5.67
C MET A 113 9.83 -13.09 -6.19
N SER A 114 8.79 -12.44 -6.74
CA SER A 114 8.94 -11.05 -7.17
C SER A 114 8.92 -10.11 -5.98
N VAL A 115 10.00 -9.34 -5.84
CA VAL A 115 10.04 -8.17 -4.96
C VAL A 115 9.88 -6.92 -5.82
N VAL A 116 8.90 -6.08 -5.49
CA VAL A 116 8.56 -4.89 -6.27
C VAL A 116 8.77 -3.63 -5.44
N ASP A 117 9.21 -2.57 -6.10
CA ASP A 117 9.20 -1.21 -5.59
C ASP A 117 8.78 -0.25 -6.71
N ALA A 118 8.20 0.89 -6.35
CA ALA A 118 7.68 1.84 -7.32
C ALA A 118 7.92 3.28 -6.86
N HIS A 119 8.09 4.17 -7.82
CA HIS A 119 8.30 5.59 -7.59
C HIS A 119 7.51 6.39 -8.63
N SER A 120 6.82 7.43 -8.19
CA SER A 120 6.18 8.39 -9.09
C SER A 120 6.74 9.77 -8.81
N ASP A 121 7.09 10.47 -9.88
CA ASP A 121 7.40 11.88 -9.85
C ASP A 121 6.19 12.68 -10.37
N PRO A 122 5.43 13.35 -9.49
CA PRO A 122 4.29 14.17 -9.87
C PRO A 122 4.66 15.33 -10.80
N ALA A 123 5.91 15.82 -10.76
CA ALA A 123 6.35 16.94 -11.57
C ALA A 123 6.56 16.52 -13.03
N SER A 124 7.24 15.41 -13.28
CA SER A 124 7.38 14.86 -14.63
C SER A 124 6.16 14.05 -15.09
N GLN A 125 5.24 13.71 -14.17
CA GLN A 125 4.16 12.73 -14.39
C GLN A 125 4.71 11.38 -14.88
N GLU A 126 5.92 11.04 -14.44
CA GLU A 126 6.54 9.75 -14.67
C GLU A 126 6.29 8.80 -13.52
N GLU A 127 6.18 7.53 -13.87
CA GLU A 127 6.14 6.41 -12.94
C GLU A 127 7.20 5.39 -13.35
N LEU A 128 7.99 4.96 -12.36
CA LEU A 128 8.95 3.88 -12.47
C LEU A 128 8.49 2.74 -11.56
N VAL A 129 8.34 1.56 -12.13
CA VAL A 129 8.09 0.32 -11.39
C VAL A 129 9.24 -0.62 -11.65
N VAL A 130 9.85 -1.15 -10.60
CA VAL A 130 10.99 -2.07 -10.70
C VAL A 130 10.71 -3.32 -9.88
N TRP A 131 11.04 -4.48 -10.44
CA TRP A 131 10.94 -5.73 -9.68
C TRP A 131 12.08 -6.69 -9.98
N GLY A 132 12.38 -7.51 -8.97
CA GLY A 132 13.23 -8.68 -9.12
C GLY A 132 12.47 -9.83 -9.79
N ALA A 133 13.09 -10.47 -10.78
CA ALA A 133 12.53 -11.60 -11.51
C ALA A 133 13.49 -12.79 -11.49
N GLY A 134 13.74 -13.35 -10.31
CA GLY A 134 14.83 -14.30 -10.08
C GLY A 134 16.15 -13.55 -10.00
N GLU A 135 17.14 -13.95 -10.80
CA GLU A 135 18.42 -13.26 -10.94
C GLU A 135 18.31 -11.93 -11.71
N ASP A 136 17.26 -11.76 -12.52
CA ASP A 136 17.03 -10.60 -13.36
C ASP A 136 16.39 -9.43 -12.61
N ILE A 137 16.60 -8.21 -13.12
CA ILE A 137 15.87 -7.01 -12.68
C ILE A 137 15.13 -6.43 -13.88
N VAL A 138 13.87 -6.08 -13.68
CA VAL A 138 13.01 -5.53 -14.74
C VAL A 138 12.42 -4.22 -14.27
N ALA A 139 12.38 -3.24 -15.17
CA ALA A 139 11.75 -1.95 -14.94
C ALA A 139 10.76 -1.61 -16.05
N ARG A 140 9.67 -0.96 -15.66
CA ARG A 140 8.70 -0.31 -16.56
C ARG A 140 8.63 1.17 -16.22
N TYR A 141 8.86 2.00 -17.21
CA TYR A 141 8.66 3.45 -17.14
C TYR A 141 7.35 3.79 -17.83
N ARG A 142 6.56 4.67 -17.23
CA ARG A 142 5.35 5.25 -17.84
C ARG A 142 5.38 6.75 -17.66
N GLU A 143 5.22 7.48 -18.76
CA GLU A 143 5.12 8.94 -18.76
C GLU A 143 3.73 9.33 -19.27
N ARG A 144 3.01 10.10 -18.46
CA ARG A 144 1.65 10.53 -18.80
C ARG A 144 1.68 11.62 -19.86
N GLN A 145 0.90 11.44 -20.93
CA GLN A 145 0.82 12.39 -22.05
C GLN A 145 -0.37 13.35 -21.96
N GLY A 146 -1.04 13.38 -20.80
CA GLY A 146 -2.30 14.11 -20.57
C GLY A 146 -3.55 13.21 -20.70
N ARG A 147 -4.71 13.78 -20.39
CA ARG A 147 -5.99 13.04 -20.32
C ARG A 147 -6.40 12.48 -21.68
N GLY A 148 -6.81 11.22 -21.72
CA GLY A 148 -7.29 10.53 -22.92
C GLY A 148 -6.19 10.14 -23.90
N ARG A 149 -4.91 10.28 -23.53
CA ARG A 149 -3.76 9.93 -24.37
C ARG A 149 -3.04 8.73 -23.79
N VAL A 150 -2.63 7.83 -24.68
CA VAL A 150 -1.81 6.66 -24.33
C VAL A 150 -0.50 7.14 -23.71
N SER A 151 -0.09 6.50 -22.63
CA SER A 151 1.16 6.83 -21.96
C SER A 151 2.35 6.42 -22.83
N LYS A 152 3.46 7.14 -22.69
CA LYS A 152 4.71 6.68 -23.27
C LYS A 152 5.31 5.66 -22.30
N THR A 153 5.41 4.42 -22.76
CA THR A 153 5.91 3.30 -21.94
C THR A 153 7.22 2.78 -22.51
N SER A 154 8.21 2.52 -21.65
CA SER A 154 9.41 1.76 -22.00
C SER A 154 9.71 0.67 -20.97
N TRP A 155 10.38 -0.38 -21.43
CA TRP A 155 10.71 -1.55 -20.63
C TRP A 155 12.21 -1.77 -20.69
N HIS A 156 12.81 -2.04 -19.54
CA HIS A 156 14.23 -2.30 -19.41
C HIS A 156 14.46 -3.54 -18.57
N LYS A 157 15.45 -4.34 -18.96
CA LYS A 157 15.81 -5.57 -18.28
C LYS A 157 17.32 -5.63 -18.11
N LEU A 158 17.75 -5.91 -16.89
CA LEU A 158 19.12 -6.30 -16.58
C LEU A 158 19.15 -7.81 -16.43
N SER A 159 19.76 -8.51 -17.39
CA SER A 159 19.85 -9.97 -17.34
C SER A 159 20.92 -10.41 -16.35
N GLY A 160 20.50 -11.12 -15.30
CA GLY A 160 21.42 -11.72 -14.33
C GLY A 160 22.36 -12.72 -15.01
N LYS A 161 21.86 -13.50 -15.97
CA LYS A 161 22.66 -14.47 -16.73
C LYS A 161 23.81 -13.81 -17.50
N GLU A 162 23.59 -12.64 -18.11
CA GLU A 162 24.64 -11.89 -18.82
C GLU A 162 25.70 -11.34 -17.86
N LEU A 163 25.32 -11.14 -16.59
CA LEU A 163 26.22 -10.78 -15.49
C LEU A 163 26.87 -11.99 -14.80
N GLY A 164 26.67 -13.21 -15.32
CA GLY A 164 27.19 -14.45 -14.73
C GLY A 164 26.45 -14.93 -13.47
N LEU A 165 25.27 -14.36 -13.19
CA LEU A 165 24.43 -14.74 -12.06
C LEU A 165 23.57 -15.96 -12.39
N SER A 166 23.27 -16.75 -11.35
CA SER A 166 22.51 -17.98 -11.43
C SER A 166 21.20 -17.88 -10.63
N GLY A 167 20.08 -18.11 -11.32
CA GLY A 167 18.77 -18.18 -10.68
C GLY A 167 18.72 -19.17 -9.51
N GLY A 168 18.01 -18.79 -8.45
CA GLY A 168 17.92 -19.47 -7.16
C GLY A 168 19.02 -19.06 -6.17
N TYR A 169 20.27 -18.94 -6.61
CA TYR A 169 21.40 -18.59 -5.75
C TYR A 169 21.66 -17.07 -5.69
N ASP A 170 21.51 -16.39 -6.83
CA ASP A 170 21.75 -14.96 -6.99
C ASP A 170 20.44 -14.15 -7.12
N ASP A 171 19.32 -14.77 -6.73
CA ASP A 171 17.99 -14.16 -6.83
C ASP A 171 17.93 -12.82 -6.08
N VAL A 172 17.28 -11.84 -6.71
CA VAL A 172 16.95 -10.57 -6.09
C VAL A 172 15.99 -10.83 -4.94
N LYS A 173 16.41 -10.50 -3.72
CA LYS A 173 15.66 -10.72 -2.48
C LYS A 173 14.96 -9.48 -1.98
N THR A 174 15.44 -8.31 -2.34
CA THR A 174 14.86 -7.02 -1.96
C THR A 174 15.36 -5.93 -2.91
N ILE A 175 14.52 -4.94 -3.16
CA ILE A 175 14.77 -3.87 -4.12
C ILE A 175 14.16 -2.57 -3.61
N LYS A 176 14.86 -1.44 -3.81
CA LYS A 176 14.36 -0.11 -3.48
C LYS A 176 14.77 0.94 -4.50
N VAL A 177 13.84 1.79 -4.92
CA VAL A 177 14.09 2.95 -5.77
C VAL A 177 14.45 4.15 -4.88
N VAL A 178 15.51 4.85 -5.23
CA VAL A 178 16.01 6.04 -4.53
C VAL A 178 16.33 7.15 -5.51
N ASN A 179 16.21 8.40 -5.04
CA ASN A 179 16.80 9.53 -5.76
C ASN A 179 18.33 9.50 -5.61
N HIS A 180 19.06 9.99 -6.59
CA HIS A 180 20.51 10.09 -6.63
C HIS A 180 20.90 11.36 -7.41
N ALA A 181 22.14 11.86 -7.24
CA ALA A 181 22.57 13.08 -7.94
C ALA A 181 22.48 12.96 -9.48
N SER A 182 22.66 11.74 -9.99
CA SER A 182 22.58 11.42 -11.42
C SER A 182 21.18 11.04 -11.93
N GLY A 183 20.13 11.22 -11.13
CA GLY A 183 18.76 10.79 -11.43
C GLY A 183 18.25 9.72 -10.45
N ARG A 184 17.42 8.80 -10.91
CA ARG A 184 16.91 7.67 -10.13
C ARG A 184 17.94 6.54 -10.08
N ALA A 185 17.99 5.85 -8.96
CA ALA A 185 18.80 4.66 -8.77
C ALA A 185 18.01 3.56 -8.06
N ILE A 186 18.48 2.32 -8.19
CA ILE A 186 17.90 1.13 -7.57
C ILE A 186 18.94 0.49 -6.67
N ILE A 187 18.58 0.22 -5.43
CA ILE A 187 19.36 -0.58 -4.50
C ILE A 187 18.82 -2.01 -4.54
N THR A 188 19.72 -2.99 -4.71
CA THR A 188 19.36 -4.40 -4.81
C THR A 188 20.10 -5.22 -3.79
N GLY A 189 19.38 -6.00 -2.99
CA GLY A 189 19.93 -7.03 -2.13
C GLY A 189 19.66 -8.41 -2.70
N ARG A 190 20.68 -9.24 -2.85
CA ARG A 190 20.59 -10.58 -3.45
C ARG A 190 20.72 -11.70 -2.42
N HIS A 191 20.32 -12.91 -2.83
CA HIS A 191 20.40 -14.10 -1.99
C HIS A 191 21.84 -14.51 -1.62
N ASN A 192 22.80 -14.26 -2.52
CA ASN A 192 24.24 -14.45 -2.30
C ASN A 192 24.89 -13.39 -1.38
N GLY A 193 24.13 -12.40 -0.91
CA GLY A 193 24.63 -11.32 -0.06
C GLY A 193 25.19 -10.10 -0.79
N GLN A 194 25.16 -10.07 -2.13
CA GLN A 194 25.53 -8.90 -2.90
C GLN A 194 24.53 -7.76 -2.66
N LEU A 195 25.07 -6.57 -2.36
CA LEU A 195 24.32 -5.34 -2.19
C LEU A 195 24.87 -4.25 -3.13
N SER A 196 24.08 -3.77 -4.08
CA SER A 196 24.54 -2.83 -5.11
C SER A 196 23.56 -1.68 -5.34
N LEU A 197 24.11 -0.51 -5.69
CA LEU A 197 23.39 0.64 -6.23
C LEU A 197 23.57 0.65 -7.75
N LEU A 198 22.46 0.60 -8.47
CA LEU A 198 22.39 0.56 -9.93
C LEU A 198 21.66 1.79 -10.44
N SER A 199 22.02 2.28 -11.62
CA SER A 199 21.29 3.34 -12.30
C SER A 199 19.89 2.86 -12.72
N ALA A 200 18.90 3.71 -12.46
CA ALA A 200 17.51 3.52 -12.85
C ALA A 200 17.10 4.54 -13.92
N GLU A 201 18.07 5.12 -14.63
CA GLU A 201 17.79 5.94 -15.79
C GLU A 201 17.71 5.08 -17.06
N PRO A 202 16.78 5.36 -17.99
CA PRO A 202 16.55 4.53 -19.17
C PRO A 202 17.81 4.24 -20.01
N GLU A 203 18.68 5.23 -20.23
CA GLU A 203 19.86 5.05 -21.10
C GLU A 203 20.97 4.21 -20.45
N ARG A 204 21.00 4.16 -19.12
CA ARG A 204 22.05 3.51 -18.32
C ARG A 204 21.48 2.50 -17.35
N PHE A 205 20.34 1.91 -17.69
CA PHE A 205 19.62 1.04 -16.77
C PHE A 205 20.48 -0.16 -16.37
N GLY A 206 20.65 -0.35 -15.06
CA GLY A 206 21.45 -1.45 -14.51
C GLY A 206 22.95 -1.19 -14.46
N GLU A 207 23.45 -0.04 -14.93
CA GLU A 207 24.84 0.35 -14.74
C GLU A 207 25.15 0.49 -13.24
N ARG A 208 26.23 -0.15 -12.77
CA ARG A 208 26.59 -0.13 -11.35
C ARG A 208 27.17 1.22 -10.96
N ILE A 209 26.49 1.91 -10.04
CA ILE A 209 26.95 3.16 -9.43
C ILE A 209 27.87 2.87 -8.25
N ALA A 210 27.46 1.95 -7.36
CA ALA A 210 28.23 1.59 -6.17
C ALA A 210 28.00 0.12 -5.76
N GLN A 211 29.00 -0.48 -5.12
CA GLN A 211 28.92 -1.78 -4.47
C GLN A 211 29.06 -1.58 -2.96
N PHE A 212 28.13 -2.11 -2.18
CA PHE A 212 28.20 -2.08 -0.73
C PHE A 212 28.82 -3.37 -0.22
N GLY A 213 29.79 -3.26 0.68
CA GLY A 213 30.51 -4.40 1.23
C GLY A 213 31.70 -3.96 2.06
N PRO A 214 32.33 -4.86 2.82
CA PRO A 214 33.61 -4.56 3.44
C PRO A 214 34.62 -4.22 2.34
N ALA A 215 35.42 -3.16 2.53
CA ALA A 215 36.53 -2.86 1.64
C ALA A 215 37.42 -4.10 1.54
N VAL A 216 37.70 -4.58 0.34
CA VAL A 216 38.56 -5.75 0.15
C VAL A 216 39.98 -5.34 0.54
N GLU A 217 40.36 -5.54 1.80
CA GLU A 217 41.76 -5.51 2.18
C GLU A 217 42.45 -6.67 1.47
N SER A 218 43.30 -6.33 0.50
CA SER A 218 44.13 -7.25 -0.27
C SER A 218 45.26 -7.83 0.59
N SER A 219 44.94 -8.38 1.76
CA SER A 219 45.88 -9.11 2.61
C SER A 219 45.58 -10.60 2.49
N ALA A 220 46.50 -11.31 1.84
CA ALA A 220 46.44 -12.72 1.49
C ALA A 220 46.44 -13.71 2.70
N ASN A 221 46.06 -13.28 3.92
CA ASN A 221 46.25 -14.07 5.14
C ASN A 221 45.16 -13.88 6.22
N SER A 222 43.88 -13.85 5.84
CA SER A 222 42.78 -13.99 6.79
C SER A 222 41.72 -14.95 6.25
N GLN A 223 41.85 -16.23 6.61
CA GLN A 223 40.83 -17.28 6.47
C GLN A 223 39.64 -17.06 7.44
N GLN A 224 39.14 -15.84 7.53
CA GLN A 224 37.79 -15.55 8.01
C GLN A 224 37.11 -14.76 6.90
N LEU A 225 36.86 -15.45 5.78
CA LEU A 225 35.82 -15.02 4.85
C LEU A 225 34.53 -14.98 5.66
N SER A 226 34.14 -13.80 6.14
CA SER A 226 32.77 -13.56 6.59
C SER A 226 31.87 -13.99 5.43
N GLU A 227 31.21 -15.14 5.57
CA GLU A 227 30.29 -15.64 4.55
C GLU A 227 29.30 -14.52 4.24
N GLN A 228 29.22 -14.10 2.97
CA GLN A 228 28.25 -13.11 2.56
C GLN A 228 26.85 -13.68 2.77
N GLU A 229 26.16 -13.17 3.76
CA GLU A 229 24.81 -13.61 4.09
C GLU A 229 23.79 -12.98 3.16
N THR A 230 22.75 -13.74 2.84
CA THR A 230 21.56 -13.24 2.13
C THR A 230 21.07 -11.91 2.70
N ILE A 231 20.88 -10.92 1.82
CA ILE A 231 20.21 -9.67 2.20
C ILE A 231 18.70 -9.94 2.26
N SER A 232 18.13 -9.86 3.46
CA SER A 232 16.73 -10.18 3.72
C SER A 232 15.80 -8.99 3.46
N SER A 233 16.23 -7.77 3.80
CA SER A 233 15.46 -6.54 3.60
C SER A 233 16.34 -5.30 3.49
N LEU A 234 15.76 -4.24 2.94
CA LEU A 234 16.36 -2.91 2.81
C LEU A 234 15.35 -1.84 3.22
N ASP A 235 15.86 -0.77 3.82
CA ASP A 235 15.09 0.44 4.08
C ASP A 235 15.97 1.68 4.00
N ILE A 236 15.38 2.80 3.56
CA ILE A 236 16.11 4.05 3.34
C ILE A 236 15.55 5.13 4.25
N LEU A 237 16.46 5.81 4.94
CA LEU A 237 16.20 7.05 5.62
C LEU A 237 16.63 8.19 4.70
N ASP A 238 15.68 9.01 4.24
CA ASP A 238 15.94 10.22 3.47
C ASP A 238 15.50 11.45 4.29
N SER A 239 16.43 11.97 5.10
CA SER A 239 16.16 13.10 6.03
C SER A 239 17.07 14.27 5.70
N GLY A 240 16.78 14.96 4.59
CA GLY A 240 17.36 16.25 4.17
C GLY A 240 18.88 16.29 4.03
N ASN A 241 19.59 16.27 5.16
CA ASN A 241 21.05 16.29 5.27
C ASN A 241 21.67 14.89 5.44
N ARG A 242 20.86 13.84 5.62
CA ARG A 242 21.36 12.48 5.87
C ARG A 242 20.55 11.46 5.08
N ARG A 243 21.25 10.71 4.23
CA ARG A 243 20.69 9.63 3.42
C ARG A 243 21.37 8.33 3.80
N LEU A 244 20.64 7.47 4.52
CA LEU A 244 21.17 6.20 5.01
C LEU A 244 20.41 5.02 4.44
N LEU A 245 21.14 3.95 4.21
CA LEU A 245 20.62 2.63 3.91
C LEU A 245 20.80 1.74 5.13
N VAL A 246 19.75 1.05 5.55
CA VAL A 246 19.87 -0.12 6.41
C VAL A 246 19.71 -1.38 5.57
N ALA A 247 20.64 -2.32 5.72
CA ALA A 247 20.59 -3.62 5.08
C ALA A 247 20.60 -4.71 6.16
N ALA A 248 19.51 -5.49 6.18
CA ALA A 248 19.38 -6.65 7.05
C ALA A 248 19.95 -7.88 6.34
N GLY A 249 20.91 -8.54 6.97
CA GLY A 249 21.31 -9.91 6.66
C GLY A 249 20.44 -10.93 7.41
N LYS A 250 20.86 -12.20 7.44
CA LYS A 250 20.21 -13.22 8.29
C LYS A 250 20.57 -13.05 9.76
N SER A 251 21.79 -12.60 10.04
CA SER A 251 22.30 -12.50 11.40
C SER A 251 23.02 -11.20 11.72
N SER A 252 23.12 -10.29 10.75
CA SER A 252 23.72 -8.97 10.93
C SER A 252 22.84 -7.86 10.38
N LEU A 253 23.03 -6.66 10.89
CA LEU A 253 22.44 -5.44 10.37
C LEU A 253 23.55 -4.44 10.05
N LYS A 254 23.54 -3.90 8.83
CA LYS A 254 24.57 -2.98 8.35
C LYS A 254 23.94 -1.67 7.92
N ILE A 255 24.53 -0.56 8.34
CA ILE A 255 24.10 0.80 7.99
C ILE A 255 25.16 1.41 7.07
N TYR A 256 24.73 1.91 5.92
CA TYR A 256 25.59 2.56 4.93
C TYR A 256 25.14 4.01 4.70
N GLY A 257 26.09 4.88 4.38
CA GLY A 257 25.78 6.16 3.75
C GLY A 257 25.42 5.93 2.28
N LEU A 258 24.39 6.61 1.78
CA LEU A 258 24.14 6.63 0.34
C LEU A 258 25.11 7.61 -0.33
N PRO A 259 25.85 7.17 -1.35
CA PRO A 259 26.79 8.05 -2.03
C PRO A 259 26.04 9.13 -2.81
N GLU A 260 26.58 10.35 -2.80
CA GLU A 260 26.12 11.46 -3.67
C GLU A 260 26.94 11.53 -4.97
N ASP A 261 28.20 11.09 -4.92
CA ASP A 261 29.14 11.01 -6.05
C ASP A 261 29.52 9.54 -6.35
N GLY A 262 30.12 9.27 -7.52
CA GLY A 262 30.42 7.94 -8.07
C GLY A 262 31.42 7.05 -7.31
N ALA A 263 31.28 6.92 -5.98
CA ALA A 263 32.05 6.01 -5.14
C ALA A 263 31.73 4.55 -5.51
N VAL A 264 32.76 3.82 -5.95
CA VAL A 264 32.61 2.46 -6.49
C VAL A 264 32.40 1.41 -5.39
N GLU A 265 32.99 1.61 -4.20
CA GLU A 265 32.89 0.69 -3.07
C GLU A 265 32.56 1.43 -1.77
N MET A 266 31.56 0.93 -1.03
CA MET A 266 31.01 1.57 0.15
C MET A 266 31.06 0.64 1.36
N ALA A 267 31.90 0.98 2.34
CA ALA A 267 31.97 0.29 3.62
C ALA A 267 30.79 0.68 4.53
N PRO A 268 30.33 -0.23 5.41
CA PRO A 268 29.29 0.10 6.38
C PRO A 268 29.79 1.13 7.39
N VAL A 269 28.97 2.15 7.67
CA VAL A 269 29.16 3.10 8.76
C VAL A 269 29.04 2.40 10.11
N THR A 270 28.16 1.41 10.20
CA THR A 270 27.95 0.63 11.41
C THR A 270 27.53 -0.79 11.03
N THR A 271 28.09 -1.78 11.74
CA THR A 271 27.65 -3.18 11.67
C THR A 271 27.23 -3.62 13.05
N TYR A 272 26.06 -4.22 13.16
CA TYR A 272 25.53 -4.80 14.38
C TYR A 272 25.37 -6.30 14.19
N ASP A 273 26.07 -7.09 15.00
CA ASP A 273 25.94 -8.55 15.01
C ASP A 273 24.81 -8.97 15.96
N LEU A 274 23.82 -9.66 15.42
CA LEU A 274 22.65 -10.11 16.17
C LEU A 274 22.83 -11.51 16.77
N LYS A 275 23.84 -12.30 16.36
CA LYS A 275 24.06 -13.66 16.89
C LYS A 275 24.35 -13.66 18.38
N GLU A 276 25.22 -12.75 18.82
CA GLU A 276 25.66 -12.70 20.21
C GLU A 276 24.61 -12.08 21.14
N SER A 277 23.66 -11.32 20.61
CA SER A 277 22.74 -10.48 21.40
C SER A 277 21.27 -10.89 21.33
N VAL A 278 20.73 -11.14 20.12
CA VAL A 278 19.27 -11.25 19.88
C VAL A 278 18.86 -12.61 19.32
N LEU A 279 19.73 -13.24 18.53
CA LEU A 279 19.49 -14.50 17.81
C LEU A 279 20.23 -15.65 18.50
N ALA A 280 19.97 -15.85 19.80
CA ALA A 280 20.65 -16.87 20.61
C ALA A 280 20.32 -18.33 20.20
N SER A 281 19.29 -18.53 19.35
CA SER A 281 18.92 -19.83 18.79
C SER A 281 19.50 -19.98 17.39
N ASP A 282 20.08 -21.14 17.07
CA ASP A 282 20.64 -21.44 15.75
C ASP A 282 19.62 -21.38 14.60
N SER A 283 18.32 -21.45 14.93
CA SER A 283 17.23 -21.32 13.95
C SER A 283 16.69 -19.89 13.81
N ALA A 284 17.14 -18.97 14.67
CA ALA A 284 16.69 -17.60 14.67
C ALA A 284 17.38 -16.80 13.56
N ARG A 285 16.61 -15.97 12.86
CA ARG A 285 17.13 -15.09 11.80
C ARG A 285 16.39 -13.77 11.74
N LEU A 286 17.10 -12.72 11.36
CA LEU A 286 16.50 -11.44 11.02
C LEU A 286 15.78 -11.56 9.66
N GLY A 287 14.48 -11.28 9.67
CA GLY A 287 13.63 -11.27 8.49
C GLY A 287 13.55 -9.89 7.84
N ASN A 288 13.40 -8.84 8.64
CA ASN A 288 13.22 -7.47 8.13
C ASN A 288 13.67 -6.41 9.13
N ALA A 289 14.09 -5.25 8.62
CA ALA A 289 14.46 -4.08 9.39
C ALA A 289 13.89 -2.80 8.75
N LYS A 290 13.32 -1.90 9.57
CA LYS A 290 12.70 -0.64 9.12
C LYS A 290 13.12 0.54 9.97
N TRP A 291 13.40 1.67 9.33
CA TRP A 291 13.69 2.92 10.02
C TRP A 291 12.45 3.45 10.74
N MET A 292 12.66 3.98 11.94
CA MET A 292 11.66 4.58 12.82
C MET A 292 12.20 5.92 13.34
N GLU A 293 11.32 6.78 13.87
CA GLU A 293 11.68 7.99 14.64
C GLU A 293 12.74 8.89 13.98
N ASN A 294 12.59 9.14 12.68
CA ASN A 294 13.52 9.95 11.87
C ASN A 294 14.96 9.42 11.85
N GLY A 295 15.14 8.11 11.99
CA GLY A 295 16.45 7.47 12.00
C GLY A 295 17.08 7.32 13.38
N GLU A 296 16.35 7.67 14.45
CA GLU A 296 16.78 7.43 15.83
C GLU A 296 16.55 5.99 16.28
N SER A 297 15.68 5.24 15.58
CA SER A 297 15.45 3.83 15.87
C SER A 297 15.22 2.99 14.61
N ILE A 298 15.40 1.67 14.77
CA ILE A 298 15.20 0.66 13.73
C ILE A 298 14.38 -0.47 14.34
N ALA A 299 13.22 -0.77 13.75
CA ALA A 299 12.41 -1.92 14.09
C ALA A 299 12.97 -3.18 13.44
N LEU A 300 13.00 -4.30 14.18
CA LEU A 300 13.56 -5.58 13.76
C LEU A 300 12.51 -6.70 13.89
N ALA A 301 12.29 -7.44 12.79
CA ALA A 301 11.47 -8.64 12.76
C ALA A 301 12.37 -9.88 12.75
N SER A 302 12.39 -10.60 13.87
CA SER A 302 13.20 -11.80 14.07
C SER A 302 12.33 -13.06 14.02
N VAL A 303 12.61 -13.94 13.07
CA VAL A 303 11.93 -15.25 12.93
C VAL A 303 12.66 -16.27 13.81
N GLY A 304 11.92 -17.11 14.55
CA GLY A 304 12.51 -18.15 15.39
C GLY A 304 13.16 -17.65 16.68
N SER A 305 12.92 -16.39 17.06
CA SER A 305 13.39 -15.78 18.33
C SER A 305 12.26 -15.71 19.37
N ASN A 306 12.63 -15.66 20.66
CA ASN A 306 11.73 -15.38 21.78
C ASN A 306 11.33 -13.89 21.88
N GLN A 307 11.99 -13.05 21.10
CA GLN A 307 11.71 -11.62 20.91
C GLN A 307 11.53 -11.36 19.41
N PRO A 308 10.40 -11.79 18.83
CA PRO A 308 10.17 -11.71 17.39
C PRO A 308 10.06 -10.28 16.87
N LEU A 309 9.65 -9.33 17.73
CA LEU A 309 9.71 -7.90 17.46
C LEU A 309 10.64 -7.24 18.49
N SER A 310 11.61 -6.48 17.99
CA SER A 310 12.56 -5.72 18.81
C SER A 310 13.02 -4.46 18.10
N TYR A 311 13.78 -3.61 18.79
CA TYR A 311 14.20 -2.30 18.31
C TYR A 311 15.68 -2.07 18.59
N LEU A 312 16.36 -1.41 17.66
CA LEU A 312 17.65 -0.75 17.92
C LEU A 312 17.39 0.74 18.05
N ALA A 313 17.76 1.33 19.18
CA ALA A 313 17.64 2.77 19.43
C ALA A 313 19.02 3.40 19.58
N LEU A 314 19.22 4.53 18.91
CA LEU A 314 20.43 5.32 18.99
C LEU A 314 20.43 6.12 20.29
N THR A 315 21.39 5.82 21.17
CA THR A 315 21.61 6.53 22.43
C THR A 315 22.91 7.34 22.36
N PRO A 316 23.18 8.27 23.30
CA PRO A 316 24.49 8.94 23.37
C PRO A 316 25.68 7.99 23.47
N SER A 317 25.48 6.78 24.01
CA SER A 317 26.48 5.70 24.08
C SER A 317 26.56 4.81 22.83
N GLY A 318 25.75 5.08 21.81
CA GLY A 318 25.64 4.28 20.59
C GLY A 318 24.34 3.50 20.49
N TRP A 319 24.31 2.48 19.63
CA TRP A 319 23.11 1.66 19.42
C TRP A 319 22.85 0.75 20.62
N SER A 320 21.60 0.72 21.05
CA SER A 320 21.12 -0.11 22.15
C SER A 320 19.93 -0.95 21.69
N HIS A 321 19.87 -2.20 22.12
CA HIS A 321 18.80 -3.13 21.77
C HIS A 321 17.70 -3.12 22.83
N HIS A 322 16.45 -3.12 22.38
CA HIS A 322 15.25 -3.10 23.21
C HIS A 322 14.25 -4.13 22.69
N ALA A 323 13.72 -4.98 23.58
CA ALA A 323 12.60 -5.84 23.24
C ALA A 323 11.30 -5.03 23.14
N ALA A 324 10.38 -5.43 22.26
CA ALA A 324 9.05 -4.85 22.25
C ALA A 324 8.32 -5.09 23.58
N ALA A 325 7.55 -4.09 24.03
CA ALA A 325 6.75 -4.20 25.24
C ALA A 325 5.78 -5.39 25.16
N LYS A 326 5.61 -6.09 26.29
CA LYS A 326 4.66 -7.20 26.44
C LYS A 326 3.67 -6.87 27.55
N SER A 327 2.41 -7.22 27.34
CA SER A 327 1.34 -6.96 28.31
C SER A 327 0.40 -8.16 28.39
N GLU A 328 0.29 -8.75 29.58
CA GLU A 328 -0.64 -9.84 29.88
C GLU A 328 -2.10 -9.40 29.69
N ARG A 329 -2.39 -8.13 29.96
CA ARG A 329 -3.73 -7.55 29.71
C ARG A 329 -4.07 -7.62 28.22
N VAL A 330 -3.17 -7.16 27.35
CA VAL A 330 -3.37 -7.15 25.89
C VAL A 330 -3.48 -8.58 25.36
N GLU A 331 -2.67 -9.51 25.88
CA GLU A 331 -2.77 -10.94 25.55
C GLU A 331 -4.13 -11.53 25.92
N LYS A 332 -4.66 -11.24 27.11
CA LYS A 332 -6.00 -11.70 27.51
C LYS A 332 -7.14 -11.03 26.75
N GLU A 333 -6.99 -9.75 26.41
CA GLU A 333 -8.00 -8.95 25.72
C GLU A 333 -8.19 -9.41 24.28
N PHE A 334 -7.09 -9.57 23.54
CA PHE A 334 -7.10 -9.95 22.13
C PHE A 334 -6.85 -11.44 21.88
N SER A 335 -6.63 -12.25 22.93
CA SER A 335 -6.28 -13.67 22.83
C SER A 335 -5.04 -13.93 21.96
N ILE A 336 -4.10 -12.98 21.97
CA ILE A 336 -2.85 -13.04 21.20
C ILE A 336 -1.74 -13.70 22.01
N LYS A 337 -0.75 -14.29 21.33
CA LYS A 337 0.46 -14.80 21.98
C LYS A 337 1.69 -14.10 21.43
N TYR A 338 2.60 -13.69 22.33
CA TYR A 338 3.85 -13.00 21.96
C TYR A 338 4.97 -13.95 21.52
N ASP A 339 4.83 -15.24 21.79
CA ASP A 339 5.78 -16.29 21.39
C ASP A 339 5.59 -16.75 19.94
N ARG A 340 4.52 -16.28 19.28
CA ARG A 340 4.24 -16.58 17.87
C ARG A 340 5.21 -15.83 16.98
N THR A 341 5.50 -16.47 15.85
CA THR A 341 6.45 -15.94 14.88
C THR A 341 5.85 -14.75 14.14
N ILE A 342 6.60 -13.65 14.04
CA ILE A 342 6.28 -12.52 13.18
C ILE A 342 6.43 -12.93 11.70
N CYS A 343 5.60 -12.41 10.81
CA CYS A 343 5.79 -12.60 9.38
C CYS A 343 7.00 -11.76 8.93
N PRO A 344 8.01 -12.35 8.28
CA PRO A 344 9.29 -11.69 8.07
C PRO A 344 9.16 -10.39 7.27
N ASN A 345 8.36 -10.35 6.20
CA ASN A 345 8.31 -9.19 5.31
C ASN A 345 7.26 -8.13 5.72
N SER A 346 6.76 -8.20 6.96
CA SER A 346 5.52 -7.51 7.35
C SER A 346 5.68 -6.29 8.26
N LEU A 347 6.88 -5.69 8.33
CA LEU A 347 7.07 -4.43 9.04
C LEU A 347 6.75 -3.25 8.15
N GLU A 348 5.81 -2.40 8.58
CA GLU A 348 5.41 -1.20 7.86
C GLU A 348 5.28 0.00 8.82
N PRO A 349 6.18 0.99 8.73
CA PRO A 349 6.04 2.27 9.43
C PRO A 349 4.80 3.04 8.94
N VAL A 350 3.99 3.57 9.87
CA VAL A 350 2.74 4.29 9.55
C VAL A 350 2.92 5.79 9.81
N HIS A 351 2.88 6.62 8.78
CA HIS A 351 3.15 8.06 8.94
C HIS A 351 1.86 8.83 9.27
N LEU A 352 1.86 9.52 10.42
CA LEU A 352 0.70 10.30 10.90
C LEU A 352 0.35 11.50 9.99
N HIS A 353 1.36 12.18 9.48
CA HIS A 353 1.20 13.41 8.72
C HIS A 353 2.15 13.44 7.53
N SER A 354 1.65 13.99 6.43
CA SER A 354 2.44 14.39 5.25
C SER A 354 3.70 15.15 5.65
N GLY A 355 4.88 14.67 5.22
CA GLY A 355 6.13 15.42 5.39
C GLY A 355 6.57 15.59 6.85
N ALA A 356 6.14 14.71 7.76
CA ALA A 356 6.65 14.68 9.12
C ALA A 356 8.18 14.52 9.11
N LYS A 357 8.90 15.65 9.18
CA LYS A 357 10.36 15.71 9.40
C LYS A 357 10.81 14.95 10.65
N ARG A 358 9.87 14.58 11.52
CA ARG A 358 10.08 13.80 12.75
C ARG A 358 9.97 12.29 12.56
N GLY A 359 9.84 11.79 11.32
CA GLY A 359 9.67 10.35 11.06
C GLY A 359 8.36 9.82 11.66
N THR A 360 8.32 8.53 12.00
CA THR A 360 7.15 7.93 12.65
C THR A 360 7.54 7.05 13.84
N SER A 361 6.70 7.05 14.87
CA SER A 361 6.76 6.12 16.01
C SER A 361 5.68 5.05 15.92
N LEU A 362 4.93 4.97 14.82
CA LEU A 362 3.89 3.97 14.62
C LEU A 362 4.37 2.86 13.71
N LEU A 363 4.27 1.63 14.18
CA LEU A 363 4.67 0.43 13.44
C LEU A 363 3.50 -0.53 13.32
N LEU A 364 3.24 -0.97 12.08
CA LEU A 364 2.35 -2.08 11.80
C LEU A 364 3.18 -3.36 11.59
N SER A 365 2.73 -4.46 12.18
CA SER A 365 3.39 -5.77 12.08
C SER A 365 2.38 -6.90 11.89
N SER A 366 2.67 -7.89 11.04
CA SER A 366 1.82 -9.07 10.87
C SER A 366 2.43 -10.30 11.54
N TRP A 367 1.57 -11.17 12.06
CA TRP A 367 1.96 -12.32 12.88
C TRP A 367 1.37 -13.61 12.33
N LYS A 368 2.06 -14.74 12.58
CA LYS A 368 1.63 -16.09 12.13
C LYS A 368 0.40 -16.64 12.85
N ASP A 369 -0.22 -15.85 13.72
CA ASP A 369 -1.50 -16.14 14.34
C ASP A 369 -2.68 -15.47 13.60
N GLY A 370 -2.43 -14.89 12.43
CA GLY A 370 -3.41 -14.19 11.61
C GLY A 370 -3.77 -12.78 12.09
N THR A 371 -3.06 -12.25 13.09
CA THR A 371 -3.25 -10.88 13.57
C THR A 371 -2.28 -9.89 12.94
N ILE A 372 -2.74 -8.66 12.76
CA ILE A 372 -1.93 -7.51 12.35
C ILE A 372 -2.00 -6.50 13.49
N ARG A 373 -0.86 -6.07 14.01
CA ARG A 373 -0.76 -5.34 15.27
C ARG A 373 -0.09 -4.00 15.05
N LEU A 374 -0.75 -2.93 15.51
CA LEU A 374 -0.24 -1.56 15.49
C LEU A 374 0.36 -1.23 16.86
N GLN A 375 1.56 -0.68 16.87
CA GLN A 375 2.26 -0.23 18.08
C GLN A 375 2.76 1.21 17.92
N ASP A 376 2.54 2.04 18.92
CA ASP A 376 3.14 3.36 19.10
C ASP A 376 4.30 3.27 20.10
N LEU A 377 5.52 3.46 19.60
CA LEU A 377 6.76 3.34 20.38
C LEU A 377 6.88 4.37 21.50
N ARG A 378 6.08 5.45 21.47
CA ARG A 378 6.05 6.48 22.51
C ARG A 378 5.24 6.06 23.72
N THR A 379 4.45 4.99 23.58
CA THR A 379 3.60 4.48 24.65
C THR A 379 4.24 3.25 25.29
N PRO A 380 3.98 2.97 26.57
CA PRO A 380 4.37 1.71 27.18
C PRO A 380 3.48 0.54 26.73
N SER A 381 2.55 0.76 25.78
CA SER A 381 1.63 -0.28 25.33
C SER A 381 2.37 -1.34 24.52
N ALA A 382 1.97 -2.59 24.70
CA ALA A 382 2.45 -3.67 23.86
C ALA A 382 1.92 -3.52 22.43
N PHE A 383 0.63 -3.22 22.30
CA PHE A 383 -0.04 -2.90 21.04
C PHE A 383 -1.20 -1.94 21.31
N ASP A 384 -1.43 -0.99 20.40
CA ASP A 384 -2.50 0.01 20.49
C ASP A 384 -3.75 -0.42 19.72
N ALA A 385 -3.58 -1.26 18.69
CA ALA A 385 -4.67 -1.90 17.99
C ALA A 385 -4.27 -3.27 17.46
N VAL A 386 -5.23 -4.20 17.45
CA VAL A 386 -5.06 -5.54 16.87
C VAL A 386 -6.16 -5.74 15.82
N TYR A 387 -5.73 -5.88 14.57
CA TYR A 387 -6.58 -6.16 13.42
C TYR A 387 -6.55 -7.65 13.09
N GLN A 388 -7.67 -8.15 12.56
CA GLN A 388 -7.82 -9.55 12.17
C GLN A 388 -8.91 -9.66 11.11
N ASP A 389 -8.78 -10.61 10.18
CA ASP A 389 -9.89 -11.01 9.32
C ASP A 389 -10.96 -11.70 10.18
N ASN A 390 -12.17 -11.14 10.26
CA ASN A 390 -13.22 -11.70 11.12
C ASN A 390 -13.86 -12.96 10.54
N VAL A 391 -13.55 -13.31 9.29
CA VAL A 391 -14.07 -14.50 8.60
C VAL A 391 -13.02 -15.60 8.51
N ASP A 392 -11.77 -15.22 8.25
CA ASP A 392 -10.64 -16.13 8.16
C ASP A 392 -9.50 -15.68 9.10
N PRO A 393 -9.71 -15.78 10.44
CA PRO A 393 -8.81 -15.19 11.44
C PRO A 393 -7.42 -15.78 11.53
N TRP A 394 -7.16 -16.90 10.87
CA TRP A 394 -5.87 -17.57 10.80
C TRP A 394 -5.08 -17.22 9.53
N SER A 395 -5.66 -16.41 8.65
CA SER A 395 -5.02 -15.96 7.42
C SER A 395 -3.84 -15.06 7.74
N ASN A 396 -2.64 -15.50 7.40
CA ASN A 396 -1.43 -14.73 7.65
C ASN A 396 -1.21 -13.71 6.53
N ALA A 397 -0.75 -12.51 6.88
CA ALA A 397 -0.26 -11.54 5.89
C ALA A 397 1.28 -11.52 5.87
N GLU A 398 1.89 -11.74 4.71
CA GLU A 398 3.35 -11.70 4.54
C GLU A 398 3.88 -10.29 4.30
N SER A 399 3.08 -9.43 3.67
CA SER A 399 3.46 -8.07 3.31
C SER A 399 2.36 -7.10 3.71
N LEU A 400 2.76 -5.89 4.09
CA LEU A 400 1.88 -4.79 4.49
C LEU A 400 2.26 -3.54 3.71
N MET A 401 1.29 -2.66 3.49
CA MET A 401 1.50 -1.36 2.87
C MET A 401 0.45 -0.37 3.37
N ALA A 402 0.89 0.73 3.98
CA ALA A 402 -0.02 1.74 4.53
C ALA A 402 -0.34 2.85 3.52
N TYR A 403 -1.57 3.38 3.59
CA TYR A 403 -2.02 4.58 2.90
C TYR A 403 -2.34 5.65 3.94
N GLY A 404 -1.31 6.44 4.26
CA GLY A 404 -1.34 7.34 5.40
C GLY A 404 -1.82 6.61 6.65
N THR A 405 -2.83 7.20 7.29
CA THR A 405 -3.47 6.67 8.49
C THR A 405 -4.92 6.27 8.28
N GLU A 406 -5.35 6.19 7.01
CA GLU A 406 -6.74 5.89 6.68
C GLU A 406 -6.98 4.40 6.53
N ARG A 407 -6.01 3.70 5.93
CA ARG A 407 -6.12 2.29 5.57
C ARG A 407 -4.75 1.67 5.34
N PHE A 408 -4.72 0.35 5.32
CA PHE A 408 -3.56 -0.42 4.89
C PHE A 408 -4.01 -1.66 4.10
N VAL A 409 -3.11 -2.14 3.26
CA VAL A 409 -3.29 -3.33 2.43
C VAL A 409 -2.37 -4.43 2.96
N ALA A 410 -2.90 -5.64 3.05
CA ALA A 410 -2.20 -6.82 3.52
C ALA A 410 -2.21 -7.91 2.45
N GLY A 411 -1.04 -8.46 2.13
CA GLY A 411 -0.86 -9.52 1.14
C GLY A 411 -0.83 -10.89 1.79
N GLY A 412 -1.68 -11.82 1.34
CA GLY A 412 -1.82 -13.15 1.94
C GLY A 412 -0.59 -14.04 1.76
N ALA A 413 -0.26 -14.77 2.83
CA ALA A 413 0.76 -15.83 2.82
C ALA A 413 0.29 -17.09 2.08
N ASP A 414 -0.97 -17.46 2.30
CA ASP A 414 -1.52 -18.75 1.90
C ASP A 414 -2.51 -18.58 0.73
N GLY A 415 -2.01 -18.01 -0.36
CA GLY A 415 -2.76 -17.82 -1.60
C GLY A 415 -2.76 -16.39 -2.11
N LEU A 416 -3.26 -16.23 -3.33
CA LEU A 416 -3.29 -14.97 -4.05
C LEU A 416 -4.47 -14.09 -3.58
N THR A 417 -4.34 -13.57 -2.36
CA THR A 417 -5.35 -12.74 -1.70
C THR A 417 -4.79 -11.42 -1.25
N ILE A 418 -5.64 -10.39 -1.31
CA ILE A 418 -5.34 -9.04 -0.85
C ILE A 418 -6.43 -8.64 0.12
N GLN A 419 -6.05 -8.21 1.33
CA GLN A 419 -6.98 -7.68 2.32
C GLN A 419 -6.80 -6.17 2.45
N VAL A 420 -7.90 -5.45 2.57
CA VAL A 420 -7.93 -4.00 2.78
C VAL A 420 -8.55 -3.73 4.13
N PHE A 421 -7.75 -3.14 5.01
CA PHE A 421 -8.13 -2.75 6.36
C PHE A 421 -8.17 -1.23 6.48
N ASP A 422 -9.07 -0.74 7.33
CA ASP A 422 -9.13 0.65 7.75
C ASP A 422 -8.58 0.76 9.19
N PHE A 423 -7.76 1.77 9.49
CA PHE A 423 -7.20 1.97 10.85
C PHE A 423 -8.27 2.35 11.89
N ARG A 424 -9.52 2.56 11.45
CA ARG A 424 -10.69 2.90 12.27
C ARG A 424 -10.57 4.24 12.99
N TRP A 425 -9.63 5.06 12.58
CA TRP A 425 -9.54 6.45 12.98
C TRP A 425 -10.61 7.28 12.28
N THR A 426 -10.92 8.43 12.87
CA THR A 426 -11.82 9.41 12.27
C THR A 426 -11.20 9.90 10.96
N LYS A 427 -11.95 9.80 9.86
CA LYS A 427 -11.54 10.36 8.57
C LYS A 427 -12.05 11.79 8.46
N ASP A 428 -11.22 12.67 7.91
CA ASP A 428 -11.62 14.05 7.64
C ASP A 428 -12.52 14.17 6.40
N TYR A 429 -12.42 13.19 5.49
CA TYR A 429 -13.20 13.13 4.25
C TYR A 429 -13.99 11.83 4.12
N TYR A 430 -15.24 11.97 3.70
CA TYR A 430 -16.11 10.88 3.29
C TYR A 430 -16.76 11.26 1.96
N HIS A 431 -16.57 10.43 0.92
CA HIS A 431 -17.16 10.73 -0.40
C HIS A 431 -18.70 10.81 -0.34
N THR A 432 -19.31 10.10 0.61
CA THR A 432 -20.76 10.12 0.84
C THR A 432 -21.28 11.49 1.25
N ALA A 433 -20.46 12.36 1.85
CA ALA A 433 -20.87 13.72 2.21
C ALA A 433 -21.36 14.54 1.01
N GLY A 434 -20.80 14.30 -0.19
CA GLY A 434 -21.22 14.97 -1.43
C GLY A 434 -22.49 14.40 -2.09
N LEU A 435 -22.99 13.26 -1.60
CA LEU A 435 -24.16 12.57 -2.16
C LEU A 435 -25.48 13.09 -1.56
N PRO A 436 -26.62 12.98 -2.29
CA PRO A 436 -27.92 13.41 -1.79
C PRO A 436 -28.33 12.74 -0.48
N CYS A 437 -29.05 13.48 0.37
CA CYS A 437 -29.62 12.92 1.60
C CYS A 437 -30.65 11.83 1.28
N LEU A 438 -30.69 10.80 2.12
CA LEU A 438 -31.70 9.74 2.08
C LEU A 438 -32.21 9.44 3.49
N ALA A 439 -33.48 9.05 3.58
CA ALA A 439 -34.10 8.62 4.83
C ALA A 439 -33.85 7.14 5.19
N ARG A 440 -33.09 6.41 4.35
CA ARG A 440 -32.84 4.98 4.50
C ARG A 440 -31.38 4.69 4.82
N SER A 441 -31.14 3.53 5.41
CA SER A 441 -29.78 3.01 5.64
C SER A 441 -28.98 2.86 4.35
N PRO A 442 -27.64 2.98 4.42
CA PRO A 442 -26.76 2.59 3.33
C PRO A 442 -26.98 1.13 2.95
N PHE A 443 -26.90 0.85 1.65
CA PHE A 443 -27.27 -0.43 1.07
C PHE A 443 -26.16 -0.88 0.10
N PRO A 444 -25.80 -2.18 0.01
CA PRO A 444 -26.38 -3.32 0.69
C PRO A 444 -25.98 -3.37 2.15
N ARG A 445 -26.74 -4.15 2.93
CA ARG A 445 -26.41 -4.35 4.33
C ARG A 445 -25.11 -5.17 4.42
N PRO A 446 -24.07 -4.65 5.08
CA PRO A 446 -22.78 -5.31 5.13
C PRO A 446 -22.83 -6.59 5.98
N HIS A 447 -21.94 -7.53 5.66
CA HIS A 447 -21.69 -8.66 6.54
C HIS A 447 -20.79 -8.23 7.73
N GLN A 448 -21.31 -8.38 8.95
CA GLN A 448 -20.66 -7.97 10.19
C GLN A 448 -20.89 -9.04 11.27
N PRO A 449 -19.99 -10.02 11.45
CA PRO A 449 -20.23 -11.18 12.30
C PRO A 449 -20.23 -10.85 13.79
N PHE A 450 -19.47 -9.82 14.19
CA PHE A 450 -19.28 -9.43 15.60
C PHE A 450 -19.84 -8.05 15.95
N SER A 451 -20.27 -7.29 14.94
CA SER A 451 -20.80 -5.94 15.10
C SER A 451 -22.31 -5.93 14.90
N LYS A 452 -23.05 -5.34 15.85
CA LYS A 452 -24.50 -5.14 15.71
C LYS A 452 -24.77 -3.95 14.78
N PRO A 453 -25.86 -3.98 13.99
CA PRO A 453 -26.28 -2.79 13.26
C PRO A 453 -26.50 -1.65 14.26
N PRO A 454 -26.05 -0.42 13.95
CA PRO A 454 -26.36 0.74 14.78
C PRO A 454 -27.88 0.90 14.84
N ASN A 455 -28.40 1.24 16.03
CA ASN A 455 -29.81 1.59 16.16
C ASN A 455 -30.08 2.82 15.27
N PRO A 456 -31.18 2.85 14.51
CA PRO A 456 -31.61 4.09 13.86
C PRO A 456 -31.73 5.15 14.96
N ALA A 457 -31.14 6.32 14.72
CA ALA A 457 -31.23 7.41 15.68
C ALA A 457 -32.70 7.72 15.98
N PRO A 458 -33.07 8.16 17.20
CA PRO A 458 -34.46 8.49 17.53
C PRO A 458 -35.06 9.59 16.63
N GLU A 459 -34.22 10.31 15.88
CA GLU A 459 -34.61 11.24 14.82
C GLU A 459 -34.14 10.69 13.47
N ASP A 460 -34.92 9.80 12.85
CA ASP A 460 -34.71 9.36 11.46
C ASP A 460 -34.92 10.53 10.49
N ARG A 461 -33.92 11.41 10.42
CA ARG A 461 -33.93 12.57 9.54
C ARG A 461 -33.69 12.14 8.11
N ALA A 462 -34.63 12.52 7.25
CA ALA A 462 -34.51 12.37 5.80
C ALA A 462 -33.48 13.32 5.17
N ARG A 463 -33.10 14.40 5.86
CA ARG A 463 -32.21 15.46 5.34
C ARG A 463 -31.27 16.00 6.41
N CYS A 464 -30.06 16.38 6.00
CA CYS A 464 -29.09 17.04 6.86
C CYS A 464 -29.59 18.44 7.23
N ASP A 465 -29.31 18.84 8.47
CA ASP A 465 -29.48 20.19 8.98
C ASP A 465 -28.10 20.80 9.18
N HIS A 466 -27.60 21.46 8.13
CA HIS A 466 -26.27 22.07 8.13
C HIS A 466 -26.15 23.27 9.08
N VAL A 467 -27.27 23.87 9.49
CA VAL A 467 -27.28 25.00 10.44
C VAL A 467 -27.02 24.49 11.86
N LYS A 468 -27.61 23.34 12.22
CA LYS A 468 -27.38 22.69 13.52
C LYS A 468 -26.21 21.69 13.53
N GLY A 469 -25.58 21.44 12.37
CA GLY A 469 -24.52 20.45 12.23
C GLY A 469 -25.00 19.01 12.39
N LEU A 470 -26.25 18.71 12.01
CA LEU A 470 -26.86 17.39 12.20
C LEU A 470 -26.99 16.65 10.87
N SER A 471 -26.44 15.44 10.79
CA SER A 471 -26.52 14.59 9.60
C SER A 471 -27.86 13.89 9.45
N CYS A 472 -28.29 13.62 8.21
CA CYS A 472 -29.40 12.71 7.94
C CYS A 472 -29.03 11.27 8.32
N SER A 473 -30.03 10.38 8.40
CA SER A 473 -29.84 8.97 8.73
C SER A 473 -28.81 8.30 7.81
N TRP A 474 -28.93 8.48 6.48
CA TRP A 474 -27.99 7.90 5.53
C TRP A 474 -26.55 8.40 5.70
N HIS A 475 -26.33 9.72 5.80
CA HIS A 475 -24.98 10.30 5.97
C HIS A 475 -24.34 9.89 7.30
N GLY A 476 -25.12 9.87 8.39
CA GLY A 476 -24.63 9.43 9.70
C GLY A 476 -24.24 7.95 9.71
N LEU A 477 -25.10 7.09 9.15
CA LEU A 477 -24.85 5.66 9.05
C LEU A 477 -23.69 5.33 8.10
N SER A 478 -23.53 6.04 6.98
CA SER A 478 -22.39 5.85 6.07
C SER A 478 -21.02 6.10 6.73
N LYS A 479 -20.97 6.94 7.76
CA LYS A 479 -19.72 7.21 8.53
C LYS A 479 -19.45 6.11 9.57
N ALA A 480 -20.48 5.38 10.02
CA ALA A 480 -20.39 4.36 11.06
C ALA A 480 -19.57 3.12 10.60
N LEU A 481 -18.81 2.55 11.54
CA LEU A 481 -17.94 1.39 11.27
C LEU A 481 -18.69 0.18 10.72
N TYR A 482 -19.93 -0.03 11.16
CA TYR A 482 -20.79 -1.11 10.68
C TYR A 482 -20.90 -1.10 9.15
N TYR A 483 -21.11 0.08 8.55
CA TYR A 483 -21.23 0.27 7.09
C TYR A 483 -19.89 0.45 6.39
N ARG A 484 -18.77 0.18 7.06
CA ARG A 484 -17.42 0.24 6.48
C ARG A 484 -16.63 -1.05 6.77
N PRO A 485 -17.18 -2.24 6.46
CA PRO A 485 -16.46 -3.50 6.65
C PRO A 485 -15.17 -3.51 5.84
N ASN A 486 -14.16 -4.19 6.36
CA ASN A 486 -12.96 -4.54 5.62
C ASN A 486 -13.28 -5.55 4.51
N ALA A 487 -12.34 -5.73 3.59
CA ALA A 487 -12.56 -6.51 2.39
C ALA A 487 -11.37 -7.42 2.10
N LYS A 488 -11.66 -8.61 1.57
CA LYS A 488 -10.69 -9.56 1.04
C LYS A 488 -11.00 -9.82 -0.43
N TYR A 489 -9.98 -9.63 -1.26
CA TYR A 489 -10.00 -9.92 -2.68
C TYR A 489 -9.31 -11.25 -2.95
N PHE A 490 -9.98 -12.11 -3.71
CA PHE A 490 -9.44 -13.39 -4.17
C PHE A 490 -9.13 -13.30 -5.65
N LEU A 491 -7.86 -13.49 -6.02
CA LEU A 491 -7.38 -13.37 -7.40
C LEU A 491 -7.07 -14.74 -8.05
N SER A 492 -7.08 -15.81 -7.24
CA SER A 492 -6.63 -17.15 -7.63
C SER A 492 -7.53 -17.84 -8.67
N GLU A 493 -8.82 -17.47 -8.76
CA GLU A 493 -9.75 -18.03 -9.75
C GLU A 493 -9.30 -17.72 -11.18
N SER A 494 -8.78 -16.50 -11.39
CA SER A 494 -8.23 -16.01 -12.65
C SER A 494 -6.86 -16.60 -12.99
N MET A 495 -6.13 -17.13 -12.00
CA MET A 495 -4.77 -17.64 -12.14
C MET A 495 -4.63 -19.09 -11.66
N ARG A 496 -5.30 -20.03 -12.33
CA ARG A 496 -5.30 -21.46 -11.94
C ARG A 496 -3.89 -22.07 -11.78
N SER A 497 -2.94 -21.67 -12.62
CA SER A 497 -1.55 -22.13 -12.56
C SER A 497 -0.74 -21.56 -11.39
N PHE A 498 -1.25 -20.52 -10.71
CA PHE A 498 -0.62 -19.80 -9.61
C PHE A 498 -1.46 -19.87 -8.32
N ARG A 499 -2.33 -20.88 -8.18
CA ARG A 499 -3.20 -21.01 -6.99
C ARG A 499 -2.44 -21.12 -5.67
N ALA A 500 -1.22 -21.67 -5.70
CA ALA A 500 -0.32 -21.77 -4.55
C ALA A 500 0.65 -20.58 -4.44
N SER A 501 0.43 -19.49 -5.19
CA SER A 501 1.25 -18.28 -5.07
C SER A 501 0.87 -17.49 -3.83
N SER A 502 1.88 -16.93 -3.17
CA SER A 502 1.75 -15.98 -2.07
C SER A 502 2.00 -14.55 -2.57
N VAL A 503 1.64 -13.57 -1.75
CA VAL A 503 2.01 -12.17 -1.96
C VAL A 503 3.26 -11.86 -1.15
N TRP A 504 4.38 -11.62 -1.83
CA TRP A 504 5.69 -11.46 -1.20
C TRP A 504 6.06 -10.02 -0.89
N SER A 505 5.53 -9.08 -1.66
CA SER A 505 5.81 -7.66 -1.51
C SER A 505 4.66 -6.82 -2.04
N LEU A 506 4.54 -5.62 -1.49
CA LEU A 506 3.60 -4.59 -1.90
C LEU A 506 4.37 -3.29 -2.09
N ALA A 507 4.05 -2.53 -3.14
CA ALA A 507 4.64 -1.22 -3.36
C ALA A 507 3.63 -0.27 -3.99
N ARG A 508 3.71 1.00 -3.61
CA ARG A 508 2.94 2.09 -4.23
C ARG A 508 3.91 3.18 -4.65
N ALA A 509 3.61 3.83 -5.77
CA ALA A 509 4.52 4.82 -6.32
C ALA A 509 4.50 6.15 -5.55
N SER A 510 3.35 6.53 -4.98
CA SER A 510 3.16 7.70 -4.12
C SER A 510 1.80 7.65 -3.40
N ASP A 511 1.53 8.60 -2.51
CA ASP A 511 0.21 8.80 -1.86
C ASP A 511 -0.88 9.32 -2.80
N ILE A 512 -0.52 9.81 -3.98
CA ILE A 512 -1.46 10.29 -4.99
C ILE A 512 -1.56 9.36 -6.19
N SER A 513 -0.79 8.27 -6.23
CA SER A 513 -0.89 7.30 -7.31
C SER A 513 -2.15 6.45 -7.12
N PRO A 514 -2.98 6.28 -8.17
CA PRO A 514 -4.15 5.41 -8.11
C PRO A 514 -3.79 3.92 -8.20
N ASN A 515 -2.51 3.60 -8.39
CA ASN A 515 -2.02 2.25 -8.62
C ASN A 515 -1.11 1.78 -7.50
N PHE A 516 -1.14 0.48 -7.23
CA PHE A 516 -0.12 -0.19 -6.46
C PHE A 516 0.21 -1.55 -7.06
N TYR A 517 1.36 -2.08 -6.66
CA TYR A 517 1.96 -3.28 -7.23
C TYR A 517 2.09 -4.36 -6.17
N ILE A 518 1.87 -5.58 -6.62
CA ILE A 518 1.82 -6.78 -5.79
C ILE A 518 2.84 -7.76 -6.39
N GLY A 519 3.93 -7.99 -5.67
CA GLY A 519 4.93 -8.99 -6.04
C GLY A 519 4.44 -10.38 -5.65
N VAL A 520 4.37 -11.29 -6.62
CA VAL A 520 3.84 -12.64 -6.45
C VAL A 520 4.84 -13.67 -6.98
N SER A 521 4.61 -14.95 -6.73
CA SER A 521 5.48 -15.99 -7.29
C SER A 521 5.37 -16.00 -8.82
N GLY A 522 6.48 -15.72 -9.50
CA GLY A 522 6.59 -15.77 -10.96
C GLY A 522 6.04 -14.56 -11.71
N GLY A 523 5.71 -13.45 -11.05
CA GLY A 523 5.26 -12.24 -11.73
C GLY A 523 4.87 -11.10 -10.80
N VAL A 524 4.27 -10.05 -11.37
CA VAL A 524 3.77 -8.87 -10.63
C VAL A 524 2.30 -8.66 -10.99
N ILE A 525 1.50 -8.16 -10.07
CA ILE A 525 0.13 -7.72 -10.34
C ILE A 525 0.05 -6.22 -10.11
N GLU A 526 -0.46 -5.49 -11.09
CA GLU A 526 -0.85 -4.10 -10.96
C GLU A 526 -2.30 -4.05 -10.48
N ALA A 527 -2.54 -3.39 -9.35
CA ALA A 527 -3.84 -3.08 -8.82
C ALA A 527 -4.13 -1.59 -9.05
N THR A 528 -5.28 -1.28 -9.62
CA THR A 528 -5.67 0.08 -10.04
C THR A 528 -7.03 0.45 -9.45
N LEU A 529 -7.14 1.67 -8.93
CA LEU A 529 -8.42 2.27 -8.58
C LEU A 529 -9.16 2.71 -9.86
N GLU A 530 -10.26 2.03 -10.17
CA GLU A 530 -11.07 2.29 -11.36
C GLU A 530 -12.54 2.07 -10.99
N GLU A 531 -13.36 3.13 -11.07
CA GLU A 531 -14.82 3.00 -10.94
C GLU A 531 -15.40 2.08 -12.01
N THR A 532 -16.47 1.36 -11.66
CA THR A 532 -17.12 0.40 -12.55
C THR A 532 -17.27 0.92 -13.98
N PRO A 533 -16.60 0.32 -14.96
CA PRO A 533 -16.95 0.51 -16.35
C PRO A 533 -18.23 -0.23 -16.70
N ASP A 534 -18.98 0.23 -17.70
CA ASP A 534 -20.27 -0.36 -18.12
C ASP A 534 -20.18 -1.85 -18.57
N THR A 535 -18.98 -2.34 -18.92
CA THR A 535 -18.71 -3.74 -19.29
C THR A 535 -17.54 -4.32 -18.52
N TYR A 536 -17.48 -5.65 -18.38
CA TYR A 536 -16.28 -6.32 -17.89
C TYR A 536 -15.78 -7.39 -18.88
N PRO A 537 -14.54 -7.27 -19.40
CA PRO A 537 -13.67 -6.10 -19.27
C PRO A 537 -14.30 -4.82 -19.89
N PRO A 538 -13.95 -3.61 -19.40
CA PRO A 538 -14.34 -2.33 -20.00
C PRO A 538 -14.07 -2.29 -21.50
N GLU A 539 -15.03 -1.81 -22.30
CA GLU A 539 -14.77 -1.29 -23.64
C GLU A 539 -13.95 0.00 -23.58
N THR A 540 -14.18 0.83 -22.55
CA THR A 540 -13.41 2.03 -22.23
C THR A 540 -12.95 1.98 -20.78
N THR A 541 -11.64 2.03 -20.56
CA THR A 541 -11.06 2.17 -19.22
C THR A 541 -11.44 3.50 -18.61
N THR A 542 -11.70 3.51 -17.30
CA THR A 542 -11.73 4.75 -16.51
C THR A 542 -10.53 4.75 -15.58
N ALA A 543 -9.72 5.80 -15.67
CA ALA A 543 -8.58 6.00 -14.78
C ALA A 543 -8.78 7.28 -13.98
N ASP A 544 -7.98 7.45 -12.93
CA ASP A 544 -7.90 8.73 -12.23
C ASP A 544 -7.61 9.86 -13.23
N PRO A 545 -8.40 10.96 -13.19
CA PRO A 545 -8.36 11.99 -14.22
C PRO A 545 -7.06 12.78 -14.28
N ASN A 546 -6.22 12.72 -13.24
CA ASN A 546 -5.06 13.59 -13.08
C ASN A 546 -3.75 12.84 -12.82
N PHE A 547 -3.80 11.64 -12.25
CA PHE A 547 -2.61 10.83 -11.96
C PHE A 547 -2.75 9.38 -12.41
N GLY A 548 -3.85 9.03 -13.09
CA GLY A 548 -4.07 7.72 -13.69
C GLY A 548 -3.51 7.61 -15.10
N PHE A 549 -3.25 6.36 -15.49
CA PHE A 549 -2.84 5.96 -16.82
C PHE A 549 -4.03 5.29 -17.53
N ASP A 550 -4.55 5.91 -18.59
CA ASP A 550 -5.73 5.40 -19.31
C ASP A 550 -5.45 4.04 -19.98
N ASP A 551 -4.19 3.79 -20.31
CA ASP A 551 -3.67 2.58 -20.93
C ASP A 551 -3.11 1.56 -19.91
N TRP A 552 -3.46 1.67 -18.63
CA TRP A 552 -2.98 0.72 -17.61
C TRP A 552 -3.33 -0.73 -17.93
N ARG A 553 -4.40 -0.98 -18.71
CA ARG A 553 -4.79 -2.32 -19.20
C ARG A 553 -4.13 -2.73 -20.52
N ALA A 554 -3.25 -1.91 -21.10
CA ALA A 554 -2.60 -2.21 -22.37
C ALA A 554 -1.83 -3.53 -22.31
N ALA A 555 -1.72 -4.20 -23.45
CA ALA A 555 -0.88 -5.37 -23.57
C ALA A 555 0.58 -4.97 -23.34
N ALA A 556 1.33 -5.81 -22.63
CA ALA A 556 2.77 -5.64 -22.56
C ALA A 556 3.37 -5.76 -23.98
N PRO A 557 4.27 -4.85 -24.39
CA PRO A 557 4.96 -4.92 -25.67
C PRO A 557 5.64 -6.29 -25.86
N PRO A 558 5.68 -6.88 -27.08
CA PRO A 558 6.26 -8.21 -27.29
C PRO A 558 7.73 -8.34 -26.88
N ASP A 559 8.49 -7.25 -27.05
CA ASP A 559 9.90 -7.09 -26.69
C ASP A 559 10.13 -6.94 -25.17
N SER A 560 9.09 -6.64 -24.38
CA SER A 560 9.21 -6.58 -22.91
C SER A 560 9.60 -7.91 -22.27
N GLY A 561 9.35 -9.04 -22.95
CA GLY A 561 9.46 -10.38 -22.36
C GLY A 561 8.34 -10.71 -21.36
N TYR A 562 7.30 -9.86 -21.27
CA TYR A 562 6.15 -10.04 -20.41
C TYR A 562 4.84 -10.11 -21.22
N LYS A 563 3.82 -10.70 -20.60
CA LYS A 563 2.43 -10.66 -21.06
C LYS A 563 1.56 -10.07 -19.96
N ALA A 564 0.66 -9.19 -20.37
CA ALA A 564 -0.35 -8.64 -19.49
C ALA A 564 -1.62 -9.50 -19.55
N ARG A 565 -2.23 -9.77 -18.39
CA ARG A 565 -3.46 -10.56 -18.28
C ARG A 565 -4.41 -9.93 -17.26
N PRO A 566 -5.60 -9.46 -17.66
CA PRO A 566 -6.61 -9.02 -16.71
C PRO A 566 -6.99 -10.12 -15.72
N LEU A 567 -7.18 -9.76 -14.46
CA LEU A 567 -7.65 -10.66 -13.41
C LEU A 567 -9.03 -10.23 -12.95
N MET A 568 -9.94 -11.19 -12.88
CA MET A 568 -11.24 -11.06 -12.24
C MET A 568 -11.09 -11.32 -10.74
N PRO A 569 -11.25 -10.28 -9.88
CA PRO A 569 -11.31 -10.48 -8.45
C PRO A 569 -12.68 -10.99 -8.03
N ALA A 570 -12.70 -11.78 -6.96
CA ALA A 570 -13.89 -12.01 -6.16
C ALA A 570 -13.72 -11.30 -4.80
N LEU A 571 -14.78 -10.64 -4.33
CA LEU A 571 -14.76 -9.81 -3.13
C LEU A 571 -15.53 -10.51 -2.00
N MET A 572 -14.99 -10.43 -0.78
CA MET A 572 -15.66 -10.85 0.45
C MET A 572 -15.49 -9.77 1.51
N GLU A 573 -16.58 -9.39 2.17
CA GLU A 573 -16.52 -8.49 3.32
C GLU A 573 -16.14 -9.25 4.59
N THR A 574 -15.18 -8.73 5.35
CA THR A 574 -14.54 -9.46 6.47
C THR A 574 -14.83 -8.84 7.84
N GLY A 575 -15.96 -8.13 7.99
CA GLY A 575 -16.33 -7.46 9.23
C GLY A 575 -15.59 -6.14 9.49
N ASP A 576 -15.63 -5.62 10.72
CA ASP A 576 -14.93 -4.38 11.09
C ASP A 576 -13.40 -4.57 11.26
N GLY A 577 -12.95 -5.82 11.25
CA GLY A 577 -11.56 -6.21 11.25
C GLY A 577 -10.74 -5.83 12.47
N TYR A 578 -11.37 -5.46 13.59
CA TYR A 578 -10.72 -5.57 14.89
C TYR A 578 -10.70 -7.05 15.32
N SER A 579 -9.69 -7.43 16.09
CA SER A 579 -9.66 -8.75 16.70
C SER A 579 -10.70 -8.84 17.81
N PHE A 580 -11.46 -9.94 17.83
CA PHE A 580 -12.48 -10.21 18.83
C PHE A 580 -12.14 -11.43 19.65
N LYS A 581 -12.35 -11.33 20.96
CA LYS A 581 -12.26 -12.47 21.86
C LYS A 581 -13.31 -13.53 21.48
N GLY A 582 -12.86 -14.76 21.22
CA GLY A 582 -13.72 -15.86 20.79
C GLY A 582 -14.06 -15.85 19.29
N ASN A 583 -13.21 -15.19 18.47
CA ASN A 583 -13.14 -15.40 17.03
C ASN A 583 -12.32 -16.66 16.69
N ASP A 584 -12.60 -17.76 17.38
CA ASP A 584 -11.97 -19.08 17.26
C ASP A 584 -12.94 -20.16 16.77
N ARG A 585 -14.17 -19.75 16.44
CA ARG A 585 -15.29 -20.60 16.04
C ARG A 585 -15.64 -20.41 14.57
N SER A 586 -16.24 -21.44 13.99
CA SER A 586 -16.78 -21.37 12.63
C SER A 586 -17.84 -20.28 12.55
N ILE A 587 -17.59 -19.26 11.72
CA ILE A 587 -18.63 -18.32 11.31
C ILE A 587 -19.13 -18.70 9.91
N LEU A 588 -20.37 -18.35 9.60
CA LEU A 588 -20.92 -18.55 8.27
C LEU A 588 -20.13 -17.69 7.28
N LEU A 589 -19.58 -18.32 6.24
CA LEU A 589 -18.88 -17.60 5.19
C LEU A 589 -19.87 -16.65 4.47
N PRO A 590 -19.53 -15.36 4.33
CA PRO A 590 -20.31 -14.44 3.51
C PRO A 590 -20.38 -14.92 2.07
N ALA A 591 -21.39 -14.43 1.34
CA ALA A 591 -21.41 -14.59 -0.11
C ALA A 591 -20.16 -13.96 -0.72
N LEU A 592 -19.57 -14.67 -1.68
CA LEU A 592 -18.43 -14.19 -2.44
C LEU A 592 -18.94 -13.44 -3.66
N SER A 593 -18.90 -12.11 -3.61
CA SER A 593 -19.35 -11.26 -4.72
C SER A 593 -18.34 -11.31 -5.85
N ARG A 594 -18.70 -12.03 -6.92
CA ARG A 594 -17.92 -12.09 -8.14
C ARG A 594 -18.11 -10.80 -8.90
N TYR A 595 -17.02 -10.25 -9.42
CA TYR A 595 -17.14 -9.08 -10.27
C TYR A 595 -17.92 -9.43 -11.55
N GLN A 596 -19.07 -8.78 -11.77
CA GLN A 596 -19.91 -8.88 -12.96
C GLN A 596 -20.04 -7.49 -13.60
N GLY A 597 -19.99 -7.38 -14.93
CA GLY A 597 -20.12 -6.08 -15.58
C GLY A 597 -21.55 -5.51 -15.47
N PRO A 598 -21.75 -4.18 -15.44
CA PRO A 598 -23.07 -3.54 -15.53
C PRO A 598 -23.95 -4.03 -16.67
N ARG A 599 -23.39 -4.39 -17.84
CA ARG A 599 -24.16 -4.99 -18.94
C ARG A 599 -24.74 -6.38 -18.61
N GLU A 600 -24.06 -7.19 -17.81
CA GLU A 600 -24.53 -8.52 -17.40
C GLU A 600 -25.71 -8.38 -16.42
N LEU A 601 -25.64 -7.39 -15.52
CA LEU A 601 -26.72 -7.01 -14.59
C LEU A 601 -27.87 -6.26 -15.28
N ALA A 602 -27.59 -5.44 -16.29
CA ALA A 602 -28.61 -4.73 -17.06
C ALA A 602 -29.39 -5.70 -17.97
N ALA A 603 -28.76 -6.78 -18.44
CA ALA A 603 -29.43 -7.86 -19.16
C ALA A 603 -30.47 -8.58 -18.27
N SER A 604 -30.30 -8.55 -16.94
CA SER A 604 -31.30 -9.06 -15.98
C SER A 604 -32.28 -8.00 -15.46
N GLN A 605 -32.45 -6.88 -16.18
CA GLN A 605 -33.41 -5.80 -15.88
C GLN A 605 -33.18 -5.07 -14.55
N CYS A 606 -32.02 -5.24 -13.90
CA CYS A 606 -31.69 -4.53 -12.66
C CYS A 606 -31.22 -3.09 -12.94
N ARG A 607 -31.81 -2.09 -12.26
CA ARG A 607 -31.35 -0.68 -12.33
C ARG A 607 -30.26 -0.43 -11.30
N LEU A 608 -29.03 -0.18 -11.75
CA LEU A 608 -27.91 0.20 -10.88
C LEU A 608 -28.25 1.41 -10.01
N ASN A 609 -27.97 1.30 -8.71
CA ASN A 609 -28.27 2.35 -7.74
C ASN A 609 -27.03 3.20 -7.45
N LYS A 610 -27.12 4.51 -7.68
CA LYS A 610 -26.03 5.47 -7.39
C LYS A 610 -25.66 5.57 -5.91
N HIS A 611 -26.53 5.11 -5.01
CA HIS A 611 -26.32 5.12 -3.56
C HIS A 611 -25.92 3.74 -3.01
N HIS A 612 -25.51 2.82 -3.89
CA HIS A 612 -24.95 1.54 -3.52
C HIS A 612 -23.57 1.72 -2.90
N ARG A 613 -23.30 0.99 -1.83
CA ARG A 613 -22.09 1.13 -1.03
C ARG A 613 -20.87 0.47 -1.68
N LEU A 614 -21.09 -0.62 -2.41
CA LEU A 614 -20.08 -1.26 -3.24
C LEU A 614 -20.09 -0.71 -4.67
N ASP A 615 -18.99 -0.94 -5.36
CA ASP A 615 -18.83 -0.75 -6.79
C ASP A 615 -19.97 -1.43 -7.58
N GLY A 616 -20.34 -0.84 -8.72
CA GLY A 616 -21.33 -1.38 -9.65
C GLY A 616 -21.03 -2.81 -10.08
N GLY A 617 -19.76 -3.20 -10.12
CA GLY A 617 -19.37 -4.54 -10.54
C GLY A 617 -19.55 -5.63 -9.48
N TYR A 618 -19.84 -5.25 -8.22
CA TYR A 618 -20.11 -6.18 -7.13
C TYR A 618 -21.57 -6.15 -6.67
N GLN A 619 -22.47 -5.51 -7.42
CA GLN A 619 -23.90 -5.54 -7.11
C GLN A 619 -24.49 -6.87 -7.60
N GLU A 620 -25.32 -7.51 -6.80
CA GLU A 620 -25.98 -8.77 -7.13
C GLU A 620 -27.49 -8.56 -7.33
N GLU A 621 -28.20 -9.45 -8.03
CA GLU A 621 -29.65 -9.29 -8.25
C GLU A 621 -30.45 -9.24 -6.94
N VAL A 622 -30.02 -10.02 -5.94
CA VAL A 622 -30.61 -10.05 -4.59
C VAL A 622 -30.51 -8.70 -3.91
N ASP A 623 -29.55 -7.86 -4.32
CA ASP A 623 -29.39 -6.53 -3.76
C ASP A 623 -30.54 -5.58 -4.18
N PHE A 624 -31.33 -5.93 -5.19
CA PHE A 624 -32.41 -5.07 -5.67
C PHE A 624 -33.80 -5.54 -5.25
N ALA A 625 -33.92 -6.78 -4.76
CA ALA A 625 -35.20 -7.44 -4.46
C ALA A 625 -36.02 -6.71 -3.38
N ASP A 626 -35.37 -6.05 -2.42
CA ASP A 626 -36.04 -5.31 -1.34
C ASP A 626 -36.46 -3.87 -1.73
N SER A 627 -36.12 -3.41 -2.95
CA SER A 627 -36.43 -2.04 -3.40
C SER A 627 -37.82 -1.89 -4.05
N VAL A 628 -38.57 -2.98 -4.18
CA VAL A 628 -39.80 -3.07 -5.01
C VAL A 628 -41.09 -3.10 -4.16
N ASN A 629 -41.01 -3.07 -2.83
CA ASN A 629 -42.20 -2.98 -1.97
C ASN A 629 -42.36 -1.62 -1.30
#